data_AF-A0A923FBW8-F1
#
_entry.id   AF-A0A923FBW8-F1
#
_cell.length_a   1.000
_cell.length_b   1.000
_cell.length_c   1.000
_cell.angle_alpha   90.00
_cell.angle_beta   90.00
_cell.angle_gamma   90.00
#
_symmetry.space_group_name_H-M   'P 1'
#
loop_
_entity.id
_entity.type
_entity.pdbx_description
1 polymer ?
#
loop_
_entity_poly.entity_id
_entity_poly.type
_entity_poly.pdbx_seq_one_letter_code
_entity_poly.pdbx_strand_id
1 'polypeptide(L)'
;MNNIDDPSEFVPAPDRRANKPIGIHEASTNKTAFFQKIIKPKIGSNIITLALPNEITLAISVATKALRQAQKIKVDLERLSEFTESIYDRNVGLAYDYLENIQMATIFSYKAVESFCNAVIPDTYIYKKSTSKSTEHYSKEQIERWISTSEKVASILPSILKCPPPQSASFWSDFKSLERLRNEIMHCKSSNTDAILEELFAEYVYRYIQSAMILLEHFISIDPSNPIFPLGFGTSMVRIMSVEKAEDILGKIEES
;
A
#
# COMPACT_ATOMS: atom_id res chain seq x y z
N MET A 1 31.47 30.63 -5.44
CA MET A 1 32.26 29.80 -6.37
C MET A 1 32.18 28.38 -5.86
N ASN A 2 31.33 27.56 -6.47
CA ASN A 2 31.26 26.14 -6.13
C ASN A 2 32.53 25.48 -6.66
N ASN A 3 33.19 24.72 -5.80
CA ASN A 3 34.39 23.98 -6.13
C ASN A 3 34.01 22.90 -7.15
N ILE A 4 34.60 22.94 -8.35
CA ILE A 4 34.24 22.07 -9.49
C ILE A 4 34.79 20.64 -9.31
N ASP A 5 35.61 20.40 -8.30
CA ASP A 5 36.30 19.12 -8.04
C ASP A 5 35.79 18.35 -6.81
N ASP A 6 34.62 18.69 -6.27
CA ASP A 6 33.94 17.82 -5.29
C ASP A 6 32.91 16.95 -6.04
N PRO A 7 33.19 15.65 -6.26
CA PRO A 7 32.25 14.75 -6.91
C PRO A 7 31.07 14.39 -6.00
N SER A 8 31.02 14.91 -4.77
CA SER A 8 29.89 14.67 -3.87
C SER A 8 28.63 15.39 -4.37
N GLU A 9 27.81 14.65 -5.08
CA GLU A 9 26.40 15.00 -5.23
C GLU A 9 25.69 14.76 -3.89
N PHE A 10 25.02 15.78 -3.37
CA PHE A 10 24.16 15.64 -2.20
C PHE A 10 22.94 14.80 -2.58
N VAL A 11 22.90 13.56 -2.13
CA VAL A 11 21.72 12.70 -2.27
C VAL A 11 20.77 12.98 -1.08
N PRO A 12 19.57 13.54 -1.30
CA PRO A 12 18.61 13.76 -0.22
C PRO A 12 18.16 12.42 0.38
N ALA A 13 17.67 12.45 1.61
CA ALA A 13 17.06 11.28 2.21
C ALA A 13 15.94 10.75 1.29
N PRO A 14 15.82 9.41 1.12
CA PRO A 14 14.87 8.84 0.20
C PRO A 14 13.43 9.21 0.60
N ASP A 15 12.62 9.57 -0.40
CA ASP A 15 11.19 9.76 -0.20
C ASP A 15 10.58 8.48 0.38
N ARG A 16 9.68 8.59 1.36
CA ARG A 16 9.04 7.43 2.00
C ARG A 16 8.27 6.56 1.01
N ARG A 17 7.95 7.09 -0.18
CA ARG A 17 7.28 6.38 -1.27
C ARG A 17 8.22 5.55 -2.13
N ALA A 18 9.52 5.64 -1.91
CA ALA A 18 10.50 4.82 -2.59
C ALA A 18 10.53 3.38 -2.03
N ASN A 19 11.10 2.47 -2.81
CA ASN A 19 11.42 1.14 -2.34
C ASN A 19 12.39 1.22 -1.15
N LYS A 20 12.24 0.26 -0.21
CA LYS A 20 13.12 0.16 0.94
C LYS A 20 14.55 -0.14 0.46
N PRO A 21 15.57 0.60 0.94
CA PRO A 21 16.96 0.30 0.62
C PRO A 21 17.42 -0.98 1.34
N ILE A 22 18.53 -1.56 0.86
CA ILE A 22 19.24 -2.67 1.52
C ILE A 22 20.55 -2.11 2.07
N GLY A 23 20.82 -2.31 3.35
CA GLY A 23 22.10 -1.95 3.96
C GLY A 23 23.09 -3.10 3.90
N ILE A 24 24.35 -2.81 3.56
CA ILE A 24 25.49 -3.71 3.74
C ILE A 24 26.45 -3.04 4.72
N HIS A 25 26.71 -3.70 5.85
CA HIS A 25 27.70 -3.27 6.82
C HIS A 25 28.97 -4.09 6.66
N GLU A 26 30.07 -3.41 6.37
CA GLU A 26 31.40 -4.00 6.28
C GLU A 26 32.10 -3.89 7.63
N ALA A 27 32.32 -5.03 8.28
CA ALA A 27 32.90 -5.10 9.62
C ALA A 27 34.37 -4.66 9.64
N SER A 28 35.14 -4.98 8.60
CA SER A 28 36.57 -4.66 8.51
C SER A 28 36.86 -3.16 8.49
N THR A 29 35.94 -2.37 7.92
CA THR A 29 36.07 -0.90 7.83
C THR A 29 35.11 -0.15 8.76
N ASN A 30 34.19 -0.87 9.42
CA ASN A 30 33.10 -0.33 10.23
C ASN A 30 32.25 0.70 9.46
N LYS A 31 31.97 0.42 8.18
CA LYS A 31 31.19 1.29 7.29
C LYS A 31 29.90 0.58 6.84
N THR A 32 28.86 1.37 6.58
CA THR A 32 27.59 0.85 6.06
C THR A 32 27.23 1.58 4.77
N ALA A 33 26.98 0.83 3.70
CA ALA A 33 26.46 1.34 2.44
C ALA A 33 24.98 0.95 2.30
N PHE A 34 24.18 1.85 1.72
CA PHE A 34 22.78 1.58 1.38
C PHE A 34 22.60 1.51 -0.12
N PHE A 35 21.92 0.47 -0.59
CA PHE A 35 21.64 0.24 -2.00
C PHE A 35 20.15 0.42 -2.25
N GLN A 36 19.81 1.22 -3.25
CA GLN A 36 18.43 1.47 -3.66
C GLN A 36 18.26 1.15 -5.14
N LYS A 37 17.18 0.44 -5.47
CA LYS A 37 16.81 0.18 -6.87
C LYS A 37 16.35 1.49 -7.51
N ILE A 38 16.84 1.75 -8.72
CA ILE A 38 16.46 2.92 -9.52
C ILE A 38 15.73 2.48 -10.79
N ILE A 39 14.94 3.39 -11.35
CA ILE A 39 14.36 3.27 -12.68
C ILE A 39 14.75 4.48 -13.53
N LYS A 40 14.73 4.28 -14.85
CA LYS A 40 15.08 5.30 -15.84
C LYS A 40 13.97 5.51 -16.88
N PRO A 41 12.76 5.96 -16.48
CA PRO A 41 11.68 6.20 -17.42
C PRO A 41 12.01 7.32 -18.41
N LYS A 42 11.42 7.20 -19.60
CA LYS A 42 11.48 8.22 -20.65
C LYS A 42 10.28 9.17 -20.51
N ILE A 43 10.55 10.47 -20.42
CA ILE A 43 9.54 11.54 -20.43
C ILE A 43 9.82 12.46 -21.60
N GLY A 44 8.96 12.41 -22.62
CA GLY A 44 9.23 13.07 -23.90
C GLY A 44 10.51 12.52 -24.54
N SER A 45 11.47 13.39 -24.82
CA SER A 45 12.80 13.02 -25.34
C SER A 45 13.82 12.66 -24.25
N ASN A 46 13.52 12.93 -22.98
CA ASN A 46 14.50 12.87 -21.89
C ASN A 46 14.38 11.57 -21.11
N ILE A 47 15.49 11.11 -20.54
CA ILE A 47 15.54 10.02 -19.57
C ILE A 47 15.76 10.62 -18.19
N ILE A 48 14.91 10.28 -17.23
CA ILE A 48 15.02 10.74 -15.85
C ILE A 48 15.36 9.54 -14.98
N THR A 49 16.30 9.69 -14.04
CA THR A 49 16.61 8.66 -13.04
C THR A 49 15.88 8.99 -11.74
N LEU A 50 15.23 7.99 -11.15
CA LEU A 50 14.62 8.10 -9.83
C LEU A 50 14.68 6.76 -9.08
N ALA A 51 14.60 6.80 -7.76
CA ALA A 51 14.39 5.61 -6.95
C ALA A 51 13.09 4.91 -7.37
N LEU A 52 13.12 3.58 -7.45
CA LEU A 52 11.95 2.77 -7.77
C LEU A 52 10.86 3.05 -6.73
N PRO A 53 9.66 3.51 -7.10
CA PRO A 53 8.59 3.69 -6.14
C PRO A 53 8.10 2.34 -5.58
N ASN A 54 7.50 2.39 -4.38
CA ASN A 54 6.81 1.26 -3.79
C ASN A 54 5.29 1.45 -3.93
N GLU A 55 4.63 0.57 -4.69
CA GLU A 55 3.20 0.66 -5.00
C GLU A 55 2.30 0.67 -3.76
N ILE A 56 2.70 -0.02 -2.68
CA ILE A 56 1.96 -0.02 -1.40
C ILE A 56 1.98 1.40 -0.82
N THR A 57 3.16 2.03 -0.73
CA THR A 57 3.29 3.41 -0.21
C THR A 57 2.65 4.47 -1.10
N LEU A 58 2.68 4.29 -2.42
CA LEU A 58 2.00 5.20 -3.34
C LEU A 58 0.49 5.15 -3.10
N ALA A 59 -0.10 3.96 -3.02
CA ALA A 59 -1.52 3.78 -2.74
C ALA A 59 -1.91 4.36 -1.37
N ILE A 60 -1.14 4.08 -0.32
CA ILE A 60 -1.37 4.65 1.02
C ILE A 60 -1.29 6.18 1.00
N SER A 61 -0.31 6.74 0.29
CA SER A 61 -0.15 8.20 0.15
C SER A 61 -1.38 8.84 -0.50
N VAL A 62 -1.91 8.24 -1.58
CA VAL A 62 -3.15 8.71 -2.22
C VAL A 62 -4.32 8.60 -1.25
N ALA A 63 -4.53 7.42 -0.65
CA ALA A 63 -5.62 7.19 0.30
C ALA A 63 -5.60 8.18 1.47
N THR A 64 -4.43 8.41 2.06
CA THR A 64 -4.24 9.31 3.20
C THR A 64 -4.53 10.77 2.83
N LYS A 65 -4.08 11.23 1.65
CA LYS A 65 -4.34 12.60 1.19
C LYS A 65 -5.83 12.81 0.94
N ALA A 66 -6.46 11.87 0.24
CA ALA A 66 -7.88 11.92 -0.05
C ALA A 66 -8.72 11.87 1.23
N LEU A 67 -8.40 10.97 2.17
CA LEU A 67 -9.08 10.86 3.45
C LEU A 67 -8.99 12.16 4.27
N ARG A 68 -7.80 12.77 4.34
CA ARG A 68 -7.61 14.05 5.03
C ARG A 68 -8.45 15.16 4.42
N GLN A 69 -8.58 15.18 3.09
CA GLN A 69 -9.40 16.17 2.41
C GLN A 69 -10.89 15.92 2.67
N ALA A 70 -11.35 14.66 2.57
CA ALA A 70 -12.71 14.28 2.90
C ALA A 70 -13.08 14.67 4.34
N GLN A 71 -12.20 14.41 5.31
CA GLN A 71 -12.42 14.78 6.71
C GLN A 71 -12.55 16.30 6.92
N LYS A 72 -11.74 17.10 6.23
CA LYS A 72 -11.88 18.57 6.29
C LYS A 72 -13.23 19.02 5.74
N ILE A 73 -13.60 18.49 4.57
CA ILE A 73 -14.87 18.82 3.92
C ILE A 73 -16.06 18.37 4.78
N LYS A 74 -15.97 17.20 5.43
CA LYS A 74 -17.01 16.67 6.32
C LYS A 74 -17.33 17.64 7.46
N VAL A 75 -16.32 18.25 8.08
CA VAL A 75 -16.52 19.26 9.14
C VAL A 75 -17.29 20.47 8.61
N ASP A 76 -17.00 20.91 7.38
CA ASP A 76 -17.70 22.04 6.77
C ASP A 76 -19.16 21.67 6.40
N LEU A 77 -19.39 20.44 5.91
CA LEU A 77 -20.75 19.93 5.66
C LEU A 77 -21.58 19.78 6.94
N GLU A 78 -20.98 19.28 8.02
CA GLU A 78 -21.63 19.18 9.34
C GLU A 78 -22.05 20.56 9.85
N ARG A 79 -21.15 21.55 9.77
CA ARG A 79 -21.49 22.94 10.13
C ARG A 79 -22.63 23.48 9.28
N LEU A 80 -22.61 23.27 7.96
CA LEU A 80 -23.69 23.71 7.08
C LEU A 80 -25.03 23.06 7.46
N SER A 81 -25.02 21.78 7.85
CA SER A 81 -26.24 21.05 8.24
C SER A 81 -26.93 21.61 9.49
N GLU A 82 -26.22 22.36 10.34
CA GLU A 82 -26.81 23.07 11.48
C GLU A 82 -27.70 24.25 11.06
N PHE A 83 -27.51 24.78 9.85
CA PHE A 83 -28.20 25.98 9.36
C PHE A 83 -29.20 25.70 8.24
N THR A 84 -29.11 24.56 7.55
CA THR A 84 -30.01 24.18 6.46
C THR A 84 -30.18 22.67 6.34
N GLU A 85 -31.41 22.24 6.05
CA GLU A 85 -31.73 20.84 5.73
C GLU A 85 -31.48 20.49 4.24
N SER A 86 -31.21 21.50 3.40
CA SER A 86 -31.09 21.30 1.97
C SER A 86 -29.92 22.08 1.38
N ILE A 87 -29.16 21.42 0.51
CA ILE A 87 -27.98 21.97 -0.15
C ILE A 87 -28.17 21.84 -1.67
N TYR A 88 -28.81 22.84 -2.29
CA TYR A 88 -29.09 22.84 -3.74
C TYR A 88 -28.37 23.96 -4.51
N ASP A 89 -27.60 24.81 -3.82
CA ASP A 89 -26.89 25.94 -4.41
C ASP A 89 -25.40 25.64 -4.60
N ARG A 90 -24.54 26.66 -4.59
CA ARG A 90 -23.08 26.52 -4.76
C ARG A 90 -22.43 25.58 -3.73
N ASN A 91 -23.12 25.31 -2.61
CA ASN A 91 -22.63 24.41 -1.57
C ASN A 91 -22.78 22.92 -1.94
N VAL A 92 -23.55 22.56 -2.98
CA VAL A 92 -23.67 21.15 -3.41
C VAL A 92 -22.32 20.61 -3.92
N GLY A 93 -21.48 21.47 -4.51
CA GLY A 93 -20.14 21.12 -4.94
C GLY A 93 -19.28 20.58 -3.80
N LEU A 94 -19.47 21.09 -2.58
CA LEU A 94 -18.75 20.62 -1.40
C LEU A 94 -19.09 19.15 -1.06
N ALA A 95 -20.35 18.75 -1.22
CA ALA A 95 -20.77 17.36 -1.02
C ALA A 95 -20.19 16.44 -2.11
N TYR A 96 -20.07 16.92 -3.35
CA TYR A 96 -19.43 16.18 -4.44
C TYR A 96 -17.93 16.02 -4.22
N ASP A 97 -17.23 17.09 -3.82
CA ASP A 97 -15.81 17.04 -3.48
C ASP A 97 -15.55 16.05 -2.32
N TYR A 98 -16.45 15.98 -1.33
CA TYR A 98 -16.38 14.96 -0.28
C TYR A 98 -16.49 13.55 -0.87
N LEU A 99 -17.52 13.30 -1.69
CA LEU A 99 -17.77 12.00 -2.31
C LEU A 99 -16.60 11.54 -3.19
N GLU A 100 -15.99 12.44 -3.95
CA GLU A 100 -14.78 12.15 -4.74
C GLU A 100 -13.63 11.70 -3.83
N ASN A 101 -13.37 12.45 -2.76
CA ASN A 101 -12.27 12.18 -1.85
C ASN A 101 -12.46 10.89 -1.03
N ILE A 102 -13.67 10.63 -0.53
CA ILE A 102 -13.93 9.42 0.26
C ILE A 102 -13.93 8.16 -0.60
N GLN A 103 -14.38 8.24 -1.87
CA GLN A 103 -14.25 7.14 -2.83
C GLN A 103 -12.78 6.87 -3.17
N MET A 104 -12.00 7.91 -3.45
CA MET A 104 -10.55 7.77 -3.65
C MET A 104 -9.87 7.11 -2.45
N ALA A 105 -10.20 7.56 -1.23
CA ALA A 105 -9.65 6.97 0.00
C ALA A 105 -10.02 5.49 0.12
N THR A 106 -11.26 5.12 -0.17
CA THR A 106 -11.77 3.74 -0.12
C THR A 106 -11.05 2.84 -1.13
N ILE A 107 -10.98 3.25 -2.40
CA ILE A 107 -10.35 2.49 -3.48
C ILE A 107 -8.86 2.29 -3.19
N PHE A 108 -8.14 3.36 -2.87
CA PHE A 108 -6.69 3.29 -2.71
C PHE A 108 -6.25 2.61 -1.41
N SER A 109 -7.08 2.62 -0.37
CA SER A 109 -6.80 1.85 0.86
C SER A 109 -6.85 0.35 0.59
N TYR A 110 -7.87 -0.10 -0.12
CA TYR A 110 -7.95 -1.50 -0.55
C TYR A 110 -6.83 -1.86 -1.54
N LYS A 111 -6.52 -0.95 -2.48
CA LYS A 111 -5.42 -1.14 -3.44
C LYS A 111 -4.08 -1.32 -2.74
N ALA A 112 -3.81 -0.62 -1.64
CA ALA A 112 -2.59 -0.80 -0.86
C ALA A 112 -2.45 -2.25 -0.35
N VAL A 113 -3.53 -2.83 0.18
CA VAL A 113 -3.55 -4.23 0.64
C VAL A 113 -3.36 -5.21 -0.52
N GLU A 114 -3.99 -4.96 -1.66
CA GLU A 114 -3.79 -5.79 -2.86
C GLU A 114 -2.34 -5.75 -3.35
N SER A 115 -1.76 -4.56 -3.47
CA SER A 115 -0.35 -4.40 -3.85
C SER A 115 0.58 -5.06 -2.84
N PHE A 116 0.24 -5.03 -1.55
CA PHE A 116 0.99 -5.72 -0.51
C PHE A 116 0.97 -7.24 -0.71
N CYS A 117 -0.21 -7.81 -0.94
CA CYS A 117 -0.34 -9.25 -1.21
C CYS A 117 0.51 -9.67 -2.41
N ASN A 118 0.39 -8.97 -3.54
CA ASN A 118 1.11 -9.30 -4.77
C ASN A 118 2.64 -9.17 -4.59
N ALA A 119 3.09 -8.17 -3.81
CA ALA A 119 4.50 -8.00 -3.53
C ALA A 119 5.08 -9.08 -2.60
N VAL A 120 4.29 -9.56 -1.63
CA VAL A 120 4.71 -10.59 -0.66
C VAL A 120 4.74 -12.00 -1.27
N ILE A 121 3.88 -12.29 -2.25
CA ILE A 121 3.80 -13.62 -2.86
C ILE A 121 5.02 -13.88 -3.76
N PRO A 122 5.87 -14.87 -3.45
CA PRO A 122 7.01 -15.24 -4.29
C PRO A 122 6.56 -15.84 -5.63
N ASP A 123 7.36 -15.64 -6.68
CA ASP A 123 7.08 -16.18 -8.03
C ASP A 123 6.99 -17.71 -8.03
N THR A 124 7.72 -18.37 -7.13
CA THR A 124 7.74 -19.84 -6.98
C THR A 124 6.60 -20.38 -6.11
N TYR A 125 5.75 -19.54 -5.53
CA TYR A 125 4.68 -19.98 -4.65
C TYR A 125 3.50 -20.55 -5.43
N ILE A 126 3.04 -21.74 -5.03
CA ILE A 126 1.86 -22.40 -5.62
C ILE A 126 0.78 -22.51 -4.55
N TYR A 127 -0.33 -21.83 -4.76
CA TYR A 127 -1.48 -21.94 -3.89
C TYR A 127 -2.32 -23.17 -4.27
N LYS A 128 -2.60 -24.02 -3.29
CA LYS A 128 -3.45 -25.21 -3.46
C LYS A 128 -4.81 -24.95 -2.84
N LYS A 129 -5.86 -24.96 -3.65
CA LYS A 129 -7.24 -24.77 -3.21
C LYS A 129 -8.01 -26.06 -3.41
N SER A 130 -8.33 -26.74 -2.32
CA SER A 130 -9.13 -27.96 -2.35
C SER A 130 -10.62 -27.61 -2.33
N THR A 131 -11.35 -28.08 -3.33
CA THR A 131 -12.82 -28.11 -3.36
C THR A 131 -13.29 -29.54 -3.07
N SER A 132 -14.61 -29.73 -2.94
CA SER A 132 -15.18 -31.07 -2.76
C SER A 132 -14.96 -32.00 -3.97
N LYS A 133 -14.57 -31.47 -5.15
CA LYS A 133 -14.43 -32.23 -6.39
C LYS A 133 -12.99 -32.33 -6.91
N SER A 134 -12.14 -31.36 -6.61
CA SER A 134 -10.78 -31.27 -7.14
C SER A 134 -9.88 -30.42 -6.26
N THR A 135 -8.56 -30.59 -6.39
CA THR A 135 -7.59 -29.62 -5.89
C THR A 135 -7.04 -28.83 -7.05
N GLU A 136 -7.24 -27.51 -7.00
CA GLU A 136 -6.75 -26.57 -7.99
C GLU A 136 -5.41 -25.99 -7.54
N HIS A 137 -4.52 -25.75 -8.50
CA HIS A 137 -3.19 -25.20 -8.29
C HIS A 137 -3.11 -23.85 -9.00
N TYR A 138 -2.73 -22.82 -8.26
CA TYR A 138 -2.61 -21.46 -8.78
C TYR A 138 -1.15 -21.00 -8.69
N SER A 139 -0.55 -20.64 -9.82
CA SER A 139 0.73 -19.91 -9.89
C SER A 139 0.57 -18.49 -9.35
N LYS A 140 1.67 -17.75 -9.17
CA LYS A 140 1.61 -16.34 -8.76
C LYS A 140 0.70 -15.52 -9.66
N GLU A 141 0.85 -15.59 -10.98
CA GLU A 141 0.05 -14.81 -11.93
C GLU A 141 -1.44 -15.15 -11.81
N GLN A 142 -1.75 -16.43 -11.58
CA GLN A 142 -3.12 -16.88 -11.37
C GLN A 142 -3.66 -16.42 -10.01
N ILE A 143 -2.85 -16.44 -8.95
CA ILE A 143 -3.21 -15.91 -7.64
C ILE A 143 -3.53 -14.42 -7.76
N GLU A 144 -2.65 -13.66 -8.41
CA GLU A 144 -2.81 -12.21 -8.57
C GLU A 144 -4.12 -11.86 -9.26
N ARG A 145 -4.51 -12.63 -10.29
CA ARG A 145 -5.67 -12.35 -11.13
C ARG A 145 -6.99 -12.96 -10.66
N TRP A 146 -6.99 -14.14 -10.04
CA TRP A 146 -8.22 -14.91 -9.80
C TRP A 146 -8.56 -15.08 -8.32
N ILE A 147 -7.58 -14.93 -7.43
CA ILE A 147 -7.82 -15.07 -5.98
C ILE A 147 -8.14 -13.69 -5.40
N SER A 148 -9.22 -13.62 -4.63
CA SER A 148 -9.64 -12.36 -3.98
C SER A 148 -8.57 -11.88 -2.98
N THR A 149 -8.46 -10.56 -2.78
CA THR A 149 -7.51 -10.03 -1.79
C THR A 149 -7.84 -10.53 -0.39
N SER A 150 -9.12 -10.62 0.00
CA SER A 150 -9.52 -11.23 1.27
C SER A 150 -9.01 -12.67 1.44
N GLU A 151 -9.06 -13.49 0.39
CA GLU A 151 -8.55 -14.86 0.46
C GLU A 151 -7.01 -14.87 0.52
N LYS A 152 -6.34 -13.97 -0.21
CA LYS A 152 -4.89 -13.80 -0.12
C LYS A 152 -4.46 -13.49 1.32
N VAL A 153 -5.09 -12.51 1.97
CA VAL A 153 -4.75 -12.12 3.35
C VAL A 153 -5.15 -13.16 4.40
N ALA A 154 -6.24 -13.91 4.18
CA ALA A 154 -6.73 -14.89 5.16
C ALA A 154 -5.99 -16.22 5.10
N SER A 155 -5.59 -16.67 3.90
CA SER A 155 -5.13 -18.04 3.68
C SER A 155 -3.70 -18.13 3.12
N ILE A 156 -3.32 -17.20 2.23
CA ILE A 156 -2.05 -17.28 1.50
C ILE A 156 -0.92 -16.61 2.29
N LEU A 157 -1.11 -15.33 2.66
CA LEU A 157 -0.11 -14.56 3.40
C LEU A 157 0.28 -15.21 4.73
N PRO A 158 -0.66 -15.72 5.55
CA PRO A 158 -0.33 -16.44 6.78
C PRO A 158 0.56 -17.66 6.56
N SER A 159 0.36 -18.38 5.45
CA SER A 159 1.21 -19.53 5.07
C SER A 159 2.63 -19.09 4.68
N ILE A 160 2.76 -18.00 3.92
CA ILE A 160 4.06 -17.48 3.47
C ILE A 160 4.84 -16.87 4.63
N LEU A 161 4.18 -16.03 5.43
CA LEU A 161 4.77 -15.28 6.55
C LEU A 161 4.82 -16.10 7.85
N LYS A 162 4.26 -17.31 7.86
CA LYS A 162 4.20 -18.22 9.00
C LYS A 162 3.58 -17.57 10.25
N CYS A 163 2.42 -16.95 10.07
CA CYS A 163 1.71 -16.26 11.14
C CYS A 163 0.26 -16.73 11.28
N PRO A 164 -0.43 -16.40 12.38
CA PRO A 164 -1.86 -16.64 12.49
C PRO A 164 -2.68 -15.88 11.43
N PRO A 165 -3.82 -16.42 10.98
CA PRO A 165 -4.75 -15.68 10.12
C PRO A 165 -5.34 -14.45 10.83
N PRO A 166 -5.58 -13.34 10.12
CA PRO A 166 -6.13 -12.12 10.70
C PRO A 166 -7.66 -12.20 10.98
N GLN A 167 -8.33 -13.31 10.64
CA GLN A 167 -9.80 -13.41 10.66
C GLN A 167 -10.43 -13.28 12.05
N SER A 168 -9.68 -13.56 13.12
CA SER A 168 -10.11 -13.38 14.50
C SER A 168 -9.87 -11.96 15.03
N ALA A 169 -9.17 -11.10 14.28
CA ALA A 169 -8.88 -9.74 14.68
C ALA A 169 -10.11 -8.84 14.55
N SER A 170 -10.23 -7.86 15.44
CA SER A 170 -11.39 -6.95 15.49
C SER A 170 -11.58 -6.12 14.22
N PHE A 171 -10.51 -5.82 13.49
CA PHE A 171 -10.58 -5.06 12.23
C PHE A 171 -11.04 -5.89 11.02
N TRP A 172 -11.17 -7.22 11.15
CA TRP A 172 -11.43 -8.10 10.01
C TRP A 172 -12.78 -7.83 9.36
N SER A 173 -13.84 -7.64 10.15
CA SER A 173 -15.17 -7.30 9.62
C SER A 173 -15.16 -5.97 8.89
N ASP A 174 -14.46 -4.97 9.41
CA ASP A 174 -14.32 -3.67 8.77
C ASP A 174 -13.54 -3.76 7.45
N PHE A 175 -12.52 -4.63 7.37
CA PHE A 175 -11.80 -4.88 6.13
C PHE A 175 -12.67 -5.59 5.08
N LYS A 176 -13.51 -6.54 5.50
CA LYS A 176 -14.50 -7.16 4.61
C LYS A 176 -15.53 -6.14 4.10
N SER A 177 -15.96 -5.21 4.96
CA SER A 177 -16.81 -4.09 4.56
C SER A 177 -16.13 -3.13 3.60
N LEU A 178 -14.83 -2.85 3.79
CA LEU A 178 -14.01 -2.08 2.84
C LEU A 178 -13.96 -2.76 1.46
N GLU A 179 -13.73 -4.08 1.42
CA GLU A 179 -13.73 -4.85 0.18
C GLU A 179 -15.06 -4.73 -0.56
N ARG A 180 -16.19 -4.92 0.17
CA ARG A 180 -17.53 -4.78 -0.40
C ARG A 180 -17.73 -3.36 -0.94
N LEU A 181 -17.50 -2.33 -0.13
CA LEU A 181 -17.73 -0.94 -0.50
C LEU A 181 -16.89 -0.55 -1.73
N ARG A 182 -15.62 -0.95 -1.77
CA ARG A 182 -14.75 -0.78 -2.94
C ARG A 182 -15.35 -1.44 -4.18
N ASN A 183 -15.81 -2.68 -4.07
CA ASN A 183 -16.41 -3.40 -5.21
C ASN A 183 -17.66 -2.69 -5.74
N GLU A 184 -18.52 -2.20 -4.85
CA GLU A 184 -19.73 -1.45 -5.23
C GLU A 184 -19.38 -0.12 -5.92
N ILE A 185 -18.36 0.60 -5.46
CA ILE A 185 -17.88 1.82 -6.13
C ILE A 185 -17.33 1.50 -7.54
N MET A 186 -16.49 0.47 -7.66
CA MET A 186 -15.83 0.12 -8.92
C MET A 186 -16.77 -0.51 -9.95
N HIS A 187 -17.77 -1.25 -9.49
CA HIS A 187 -18.74 -1.96 -10.33
C HIS A 187 -20.15 -1.41 -10.09
N CYS A 188 -20.26 -0.08 -10.07
CA CYS A 188 -21.50 0.65 -9.78
C CYS A 188 -22.67 0.08 -10.60
N LYS A 189 -23.67 -0.46 -9.89
CA LYS A 189 -24.93 -0.90 -10.50
C LYS A 189 -25.96 0.19 -10.29
N SER A 190 -26.78 0.47 -11.30
CA SER A 190 -27.82 1.49 -11.20
C SER A 190 -28.88 1.19 -10.13
N SER A 191 -29.03 -0.07 -9.72
CA SER A 191 -30.03 -0.51 -8.75
C SER A 191 -29.75 -0.11 -7.29
N ASN A 192 -28.53 0.31 -6.96
CA ASN A 192 -28.14 0.61 -5.58
C ASN A 192 -27.27 1.87 -5.41
N THR A 193 -27.09 2.67 -6.46
CA THR A 193 -26.25 3.87 -6.43
C THR A 193 -26.58 4.80 -5.25
N ASP A 194 -27.86 5.10 -5.04
CA ASP A 194 -28.28 6.05 -3.99
C ASP A 194 -27.88 5.56 -2.59
N ALA A 195 -28.10 4.27 -2.30
CA ALA A 195 -27.75 3.67 -1.02
C ALA A 195 -26.23 3.65 -0.78
N ILE A 196 -25.43 3.45 -1.83
CA ILE A 196 -23.96 3.50 -1.73
C ILE A 196 -23.48 4.94 -1.49
N LEU A 197 -24.05 5.91 -2.19
CA LEU A 197 -23.72 7.32 -1.99
C LEU A 197 -24.09 7.78 -0.58
N GLU A 198 -25.25 7.37 -0.05
CA GLU A 198 -25.65 7.62 1.33
C GLU A 198 -24.70 6.96 2.33
N GLU A 199 -24.34 5.69 2.11
CA GLU A 199 -23.37 4.97 2.94
C GLU A 199 -22.03 5.70 3.04
N LEU A 200 -21.54 6.31 1.97
CA LEU A 200 -20.26 7.04 1.95
C LEU A 200 -20.22 8.26 2.88
N PHE A 201 -21.37 8.81 3.28
CA PHE A 201 -21.44 9.88 4.27
C PHE A 201 -21.39 9.39 5.72
N ALA A 202 -21.52 8.09 5.96
CA ALA A 202 -21.59 7.52 7.30
C ALA A 202 -20.21 7.41 7.97
N GLU A 203 -20.17 7.72 9.27
CA GLU A 203 -18.94 7.72 10.08
C GLU A 203 -18.17 6.40 10.10
N TYR A 204 -18.89 5.27 9.99
CA TYR A 204 -18.25 3.96 10.00
C TYR A 204 -17.37 3.69 8.76
N VAL A 205 -17.55 4.42 7.66
CA VAL A 205 -16.72 4.29 6.45
C VAL A 205 -15.26 4.63 6.76
N TYR A 206 -15.00 5.57 7.67
CA TYR A 206 -13.65 5.86 8.12
C TYR A 206 -12.98 4.66 8.80
N ARG A 207 -13.76 3.84 9.53
CA ARG A 207 -13.24 2.59 10.13
C ARG A 207 -12.92 1.55 9.07
N TYR A 208 -13.75 1.43 8.03
CA TYR A 208 -13.48 0.54 6.90
C TYR A 208 -12.15 0.92 6.23
N ILE A 209 -11.95 2.21 5.93
CA ILE A 209 -10.71 2.73 5.35
C ILE A 209 -9.51 2.44 6.28
N GLN A 210 -9.64 2.73 7.57
CA GLN A 210 -8.58 2.50 8.55
C GLN A 210 -8.22 1.02 8.72
N SER A 211 -9.17 0.10 8.54
CA SER A 211 -8.93 -1.33 8.67
C SER A 211 -7.85 -1.86 7.72
N ALA A 212 -7.70 -1.27 6.54
CA ALA A 212 -6.62 -1.60 5.60
C ALA A 212 -5.24 -1.30 6.20
N MET A 213 -5.11 -0.16 6.88
CA MET A 213 -3.85 0.26 7.51
C MET A 213 -3.50 -0.67 8.68
N ILE A 214 -4.49 -1.00 9.51
CA ILE A 214 -4.34 -1.94 10.64
C ILE A 214 -3.94 -3.33 10.13
N LEU A 215 -4.54 -3.78 9.02
CA LEU A 215 -4.19 -5.06 8.40
C LEU A 215 -2.74 -5.07 7.89
N LEU A 216 -2.28 -3.99 7.25
CA LEU A 216 -0.89 -3.88 6.81
C LEU A 216 0.07 -3.87 8.00
N GLU A 217 -0.24 -3.11 9.06
CA GLU A 217 0.55 -3.08 10.29
C GLU A 217 0.62 -4.45 10.97
N HIS A 218 -0.49 -5.19 11.00
CA HIS A 218 -0.54 -6.54 11.51
C HIS A 218 0.53 -7.43 10.83
N PHE A 219 0.59 -7.44 9.50
CA PHE A 219 1.58 -8.25 8.79
C PHE A 219 3.01 -7.70 8.89
N ILE A 220 3.17 -6.37 8.86
CA ILE A 220 4.49 -5.72 8.94
C ILE A 220 5.14 -5.97 10.30
N SER A 221 4.35 -6.03 11.37
CA SER A 221 4.85 -6.28 12.72
C SER A 221 5.51 -7.66 12.90
N ILE A 222 5.22 -8.62 12.02
CA ILE A 222 5.75 -9.99 12.08
C ILE A 222 7.22 -10.04 11.64
N ASP A 223 7.57 -9.35 10.55
CA ASP A 223 8.96 -9.15 10.11
C ASP A 223 9.16 -7.70 9.67
N PRO A 224 9.39 -6.77 10.61
CA PRO A 224 9.54 -5.35 10.28
C PRO A 224 10.69 -5.07 9.30
N SER A 225 11.68 -5.98 9.24
CA SER A 225 12.86 -5.87 8.39
C SER A 225 12.68 -6.49 7.00
N ASN A 226 11.49 -6.97 6.64
CA ASN A 226 11.25 -7.54 5.32
C ASN A 226 11.48 -6.47 4.23
N PRO A 227 12.32 -6.74 3.21
CA PRO A 227 12.68 -5.77 2.17
C PRO A 227 11.49 -5.37 1.28
N ILE A 228 10.44 -6.19 1.21
CA ILE A 228 9.23 -5.92 0.43
C ILE A 228 8.38 -4.82 1.09
N PHE A 229 8.48 -4.70 2.42
CA PHE A 229 7.61 -3.82 3.19
C PHE A 229 7.93 -2.34 2.94
N PRO A 230 6.89 -1.48 3.00
CA PRO A 230 7.02 -0.04 2.76
C PRO A 230 8.05 0.64 3.67
N LEU A 231 8.80 1.62 3.14
CA LEU A 231 9.73 2.44 3.91
C LEU A 231 8.96 3.44 4.80
N GLY A 232 9.34 3.56 6.08
CA GLY A 232 8.77 4.57 6.98
C GLY A 232 7.29 4.37 7.31
N PHE A 233 6.82 3.13 7.22
CA PHE A 233 5.46 2.72 7.57
C PHE A 233 5.46 1.85 8.83
N GLY A 234 4.67 2.21 9.84
CA GLY A 234 4.58 1.45 11.09
C GLY A 234 5.95 1.19 11.70
N THR A 235 6.21 -0.06 12.09
CA THR A 235 7.49 -0.52 12.67
C THR A 235 8.55 -0.90 11.64
N SER A 236 8.28 -0.71 10.34
CA SER A 236 9.15 -1.14 9.25
C SER A 236 10.58 -0.61 9.37
N MET A 237 11.55 -1.52 9.34
CA MET A 237 12.98 -1.24 9.48
C MET A 237 13.74 -1.59 8.19
N VAL A 238 14.88 -0.92 7.98
CA VAL A 238 15.82 -1.27 6.91
C VAL A 238 16.68 -2.45 7.36
N ARG A 239 16.73 -3.50 6.54
CA ARG A 239 17.60 -4.65 6.79
C ARG A 239 19.04 -4.30 6.48
N ILE A 240 19.93 -4.60 7.42
CA ILE A 240 21.38 -4.45 7.25
C ILE A 240 22.01 -5.84 7.32
N MET A 241 22.78 -6.20 6.29
CA MET A 241 23.55 -7.43 6.22
C MET A 241 24.99 -7.14 6.60
N SER A 242 25.50 -7.81 7.62
CA SER A 242 26.90 -7.66 8.03
C SER A 242 27.79 -8.65 7.27
N VAL A 243 28.88 -8.15 6.71
CA VAL A 243 29.90 -8.93 6.02
C VAL A 243 31.31 -8.52 6.42
N GLU A 244 32.26 -9.43 6.25
CA GLU A 244 33.67 -9.15 6.51
C GLU A 244 34.24 -8.17 5.48
N LYS A 245 33.94 -8.40 4.20
CA LYS A 245 34.23 -7.51 3.07
C LYS A 245 33.02 -7.37 2.17
N ALA A 246 32.70 -6.14 1.74
CA ALA A 246 31.53 -5.87 0.91
C ALA A 246 31.62 -6.51 -0.49
N GLU A 247 32.84 -6.67 -1.01
CA GLU A 247 33.14 -7.27 -2.32
C GLU A 247 32.59 -8.70 -2.47
N ASP A 248 32.53 -9.47 -1.38
CA ASP A 248 32.09 -10.87 -1.36
C ASP A 248 30.59 -11.06 -1.68
N ILE A 249 29.79 -10.01 -1.48
CA ILE A 249 28.36 -9.99 -1.80
C ILE A 249 28.11 -9.29 -3.14
N LEU A 250 28.77 -8.14 -3.38
CA LEU A 250 28.49 -7.34 -4.57
C LEU A 250 28.85 -8.09 -5.87
N GLY A 251 29.92 -8.89 -5.86
CA GLY A 251 30.27 -9.74 -7.01
C GLY A 251 29.26 -10.84 -7.33
N LYS A 252 28.34 -11.19 -6.43
CA LYS A 252 27.30 -12.20 -6.65
C LYS A 252 25.97 -11.62 -7.16
N ILE A 253 25.76 -10.31 -7.02
CA ILE A 253 24.54 -9.62 -7.45
C ILE A 253 24.55 -9.36 -8.97
N GLU A 254 25.72 -9.38 -9.62
CA GLU A 254 25.85 -9.22 -11.07
C GLU A 254 25.42 -10.47 -11.88
N GLU A 255 25.29 -11.64 -11.25
CA GLU A 255 25.02 -12.93 -11.91
C GLU A 255 23.60 -13.48 -11.74
N SER A 256 22.68 -12.73 -11.10
CA SER A 256 21.29 -13.16 -10.81
C SER A 256 20.25 -12.15 -11.26
#